data_AF-A0A4Y6V6X1-F1
#
_entry.id   AF-A0A4Y6V6X1-F1
#
_cell.length_a   1.000
_cell.length_b   1.000
_cell.length_c   1.000
_cell.angle_alpha   90.00
_cell.angle_beta   90.00
_cell.angle_gamma   90.00
#
_symmetry.space_group_name_H-M   'P 1'
#
loop_
_entity.id
_entity.type
_entity.pdbx_description
1 polymer ?
#
loop_
_entity_poly.entity_id
_entity_poly.type
_entity_poly.pdbx_seq_one_letter_code
_entity_poly.pdbx_strand_id
1 'polypeptide(L)'
;MSVSEGLSSAVLTGSEKMDVRRFCGYPAVGSGEAGQESWRFFAVEGALEWRLLHLSVPELQQIRLYLTQLYSLENALLGASDNLDTAQAASWQHNAKEVQDRTALFAVWRRRLCSFLGVTGGLELQEGRAVVI
;
A
#
# COMPACT_ATOMS: atom_id res chain seq x y z
N MET A 1 17.49 -15.93 -11.18
CA MET A 1 16.59 -14.99 -11.87
C MET A 1 15.70 -14.35 -10.81
N SER A 2 15.62 -13.03 -10.80
CA SER A 2 14.79 -12.31 -9.81
C SER A 2 13.32 -12.51 -10.15
N VAL A 3 12.46 -12.74 -9.16
CA VAL A 3 11.02 -12.92 -9.38
C VAL A 3 10.39 -11.71 -10.09
N SER A 4 10.99 -10.52 -9.94
CA SER A 4 10.56 -9.29 -10.60
C SER A 4 10.77 -9.30 -12.13
N GLU A 5 11.71 -10.09 -12.66
CA GLU A 5 12.07 -10.06 -14.09
C GLU A 5 10.91 -10.51 -15.00
N GLY A 6 9.95 -11.28 -14.48
CA GLY A 6 8.77 -11.73 -15.22
C GLY A 6 7.60 -10.74 -15.26
N LEU A 7 7.70 -9.62 -14.53
CA LEU A 7 6.64 -8.61 -14.47
C LEU A 7 6.74 -7.62 -15.65
N SER A 8 5.62 -7.00 -16.00
CA SER A 8 5.56 -6.01 -17.08
C SER A 8 6.59 -4.90 -16.87
N SER A 9 7.18 -4.40 -17.96
CA SER A 9 8.08 -3.24 -18.01
C SER A 9 7.38 -1.97 -18.48
N ALA A 10 6.08 -2.03 -18.81
CA ALA A 10 5.32 -0.87 -19.24
C ALA A 10 5.17 0.16 -18.11
N VAL A 11 5.05 1.44 -18.47
CA VAL A 11 4.76 2.53 -17.53
C VAL A 11 3.51 2.19 -16.70
N LEU A 12 3.50 2.61 -15.43
CA LEU A 12 2.37 2.33 -14.54
C LEU A 12 1.06 2.91 -15.09
N THR A 13 -0.01 2.13 -15.00
CA THR A 13 -1.36 2.57 -15.35
C THR A 13 -1.86 3.63 -14.34
N GLY A 14 -2.94 4.32 -14.69
CA GLY A 14 -3.60 5.24 -13.76
C GLY A 14 -4.03 4.56 -12.45
N SER A 15 -4.51 3.31 -12.54
CA SER A 15 -4.90 2.52 -11.36
C SER A 15 -3.71 2.10 -10.51
N GLU A 16 -2.62 1.61 -11.12
CA GLU A 16 -1.40 1.25 -10.38
C GLU A 16 -0.84 2.47 -9.62
N LYS A 17 -0.81 3.65 -10.24
CA LYS A 17 -0.37 4.88 -9.56
C LYS A 17 -1.29 5.25 -8.40
N MET A 18 -2.60 5.10 -8.58
CA MET A 18 -3.59 5.36 -7.52
C MET A 18 -3.38 4.41 -6.34
N ASP A 19 -3.20 3.12 -6.59
CA ASP A 19 -2.95 2.14 -5.54
C ASP A 19 -1.63 2.37 -4.81
N VAL A 20 -0.57 2.78 -5.50
CA VAL A 20 0.69 3.15 -4.84
C VAL A 20 0.47 4.31 -3.87
N ARG A 21 -0.26 5.35 -4.25
CA ARG A 21 -0.58 6.49 -3.37
C ARG A 21 -1.36 6.02 -2.15
N ARG A 22 -2.42 5.25 -2.38
CA ARG A 22 -3.29 4.68 -1.35
C ARG A 22 -2.50 3.85 -0.34
N PHE A 23 -1.66 2.94 -0.82
CA PHE A 23 -0.81 2.13 0.05
C PHE A 23 0.27 2.95 0.75
N CYS A 24 0.73 4.06 0.17
CA CYS A 24 1.61 4.99 0.86
C CYS A 24 0.86 5.93 1.82
N GLY A 25 -0.47 5.88 1.89
CA GLY A 25 -1.29 6.72 2.77
C GLY A 25 -1.50 8.15 2.25
N TYR A 26 -1.22 8.42 0.97
CA TYR A 26 -1.47 9.72 0.35
C TYR A 26 -2.93 9.84 -0.10
N PRO A 27 -3.51 11.06 -0.06
CA PRO A 27 -4.89 11.28 -0.44
C PRO A 27 -5.13 11.03 -1.93
N ALA A 28 -6.40 10.82 -2.29
CA ALA A 28 -6.81 10.75 -3.68
C ALA A 28 -6.55 12.10 -4.38
N VAL A 29 -6.00 12.06 -5.59
CA VAL A 29 -5.70 13.26 -6.40
C VAL A 29 -6.94 13.82 -7.12
N GLY A 30 -7.96 12.99 -7.37
CA GLY A 30 -9.14 13.38 -8.13
C GLY A 30 -8.93 13.41 -9.65
N SER A 31 -9.90 13.94 -10.39
CA SER A 31 -10.00 13.85 -11.86
C SER A 31 -9.26 14.96 -12.63
N GLY A 32 -8.51 15.84 -11.96
CA GLY A 32 -7.75 16.88 -12.65
C GLY A 32 -6.76 17.63 -11.76
N GLU A 33 -5.75 18.25 -12.38
CA GLU A 33 -4.76 19.11 -11.70
C GLU A 33 -5.28 20.54 -11.43
N ALA A 34 -6.60 20.73 -11.38
CA ALA A 34 -7.21 22.05 -11.27
C ALA A 34 -7.66 22.32 -9.82
N GLY A 35 -6.90 23.15 -9.11
CA GLY A 35 -7.26 23.63 -7.78
C GLY A 35 -6.08 23.68 -6.81
N GLN A 36 -6.27 24.38 -5.68
CA GLN A 36 -5.28 24.48 -4.60
C GLN A 36 -5.04 23.13 -3.89
N GLU A 37 -5.85 22.12 -4.17
CA GLU A 37 -5.71 20.76 -3.63
C GLU A 37 -4.91 19.82 -4.53
N SER A 38 -4.31 20.33 -5.62
CA SER A 38 -3.43 19.56 -6.48
C SER A 38 -2.16 19.13 -5.73
N TRP A 39 -1.67 17.92 -6.03
CA TRP A 39 -0.37 17.42 -5.58
C TRP A 39 0.79 18.40 -5.83
N ARG A 40 0.67 19.28 -6.82
CA ARG A 40 1.68 20.29 -7.17
C ARG A 40 1.96 21.29 -6.05
N PHE A 41 1.00 21.47 -5.13
CA PHE A 41 1.12 22.36 -3.97
C PHE A 41 1.66 21.64 -2.72
N PHE A 42 1.73 20.31 -2.74
CA PHE A 42 2.28 19.52 -1.64
C PHE A 42 3.61 18.87 -2.06
N ALA A 43 4.72 19.33 -1.48
CA ALA A 43 6.06 18.95 -1.95
C ALA A 43 6.34 17.44 -1.89
N VAL A 44 5.79 16.74 -0.89
CA VAL A 44 6.00 15.29 -0.72
C VAL A 44 5.24 14.50 -1.79
N GLU A 45 3.98 14.86 -2.01
CA GLU A 45 3.10 14.30 -3.03
C GLU A 45 3.67 14.57 -4.43
N GLY A 46 4.16 15.78 -4.70
CA GLY A 46 4.78 16.08 -5.99
C GLY A 46 6.07 15.33 -6.27
N ALA A 47 6.89 15.08 -5.24
CA ALA A 47 8.06 14.22 -5.39
C ALA A 47 7.68 12.76 -5.66
N LEU A 48 6.59 12.26 -5.07
CA LEU A 48 6.05 10.94 -5.38
C LEU A 48 5.53 10.87 -6.82
N GLU A 49 4.71 11.84 -7.24
CA GLU A 49 4.15 11.89 -8.60
C GLU A 49 5.23 11.90 -9.66
N TRP A 50 6.23 12.75 -9.48
CA TRP A 50 7.35 12.80 -10.40
C TRP A 50 8.06 11.44 -10.47
N ARG A 51 8.32 10.77 -9.34
CA ARG A 51 8.94 9.44 -9.35
C ARG A 51 8.09 8.43 -10.10
N LEU A 52 6.78 8.34 -9.84
CA LEU A 52 5.89 7.38 -10.52
C LEU A 52 5.83 7.54 -12.04
N LEU A 53 6.24 8.68 -12.58
CA LEU A 53 6.38 8.93 -14.01
C LEU A 53 7.76 8.57 -14.59
N HIS A 54 8.79 8.48 -13.75
CA HIS A 54 10.20 8.38 -14.17
C HIS A 54 10.92 7.14 -13.63
N LEU A 55 10.19 6.11 -13.21
CA LEU A 55 10.78 4.84 -12.77
C LEU A 55 11.50 4.12 -13.92
N SER A 56 12.64 3.54 -13.60
CA SER A 56 13.33 2.59 -14.48
C SER A 56 12.56 1.27 -14.58
N VAL A 57 12.87 0.47 -15.60
CA VAL A 57 12.22 -0.84 -15.82
C VAL A 57 12.32 -1.77 -14.60
N PRO A 58 13.48 -1.95 -13.94
CA PRO A 58 13.56 -2.76 -12.74
C PRO A 58 12.70 -2.24 -11.58
N GLU A 59 12.60 -0.91 -11.44
CA GLU A 59 11.77 -0.29 -10.39
C GLU A 59 10.28 -0.48 -10.66
N LEU A 60 9.84 -0.38 -11.93
CA LEU A 60 8.46 -0.69 -12.32
C LEU A 60 8.07 -2.13 -11.93
N GLN A 61 8.96 -3.07 -12.23
CA GLN A 61 8.77 -4.48 -11.87
C GLN A 61 8.74 -4.69 -10.36
N GLN A 62 9.64 -4.02 -9.62
CA GLN A 62 9.67 -4.11 -8.17
C GLN A 62 8.42 -3.51 -7.52
N ILE A 63 7.88 -2.41 -8.04
CA ILE A 63 6.61 -1.84 -7.56
C ILE A 63 5.46 -2.81 -7.81
N ARG A 64 5.39 -3.45 -8.98
CA ARG A 64 4.35 -4.44 -9.26
C ARG A 64 4.41 -5.62 -8.29
N LEU A 65 5.61 -6.06 -7.90
CA LEU A 65 5.78 -7.05 -6.85
C LEU A 65 5.22 -6.56 -5.50
N TYR A 66 5.53 -5.32 -5.10
CA TYR A 66 4.96 -4.72 -3.90
C TYR A 66 3.42 -4.67 -3.96
N LEU A 67 2.85 -4.24 -5.08
CA LEU A 67 1.41 -4.18 -5.27
C LEU A 67 0.76 -5.56 -5.13
N THR A 68 1.30 -6.59 -5.78
CA THR A 68 0.81 -7.98 -5.65
C THR A 68 0.78 -8.43 -4.18
N GLN A 69 1.84 -8.17 -3.42
CA GLN A 69 1.90 -8.54 -2.01
C GLN A 69 0.92 -7.73 -1.15
N LEU A 70 0.80 -6.43 -1.41
CA LEU A 70 -0.10 -5.54 -0.67
C LEU A 70 -1.57 -5.88 -0.91
N TYR A 71 -1.97 -6.18 -2.16
CA TYR A 71 -3.33 -6.65 -2.45
C TYR A 71 -3.64 -7.96 -1.72
N SER A 72 -2.69 -8.90 -1.68
CA SER A 72 -2.88 -10.17 -0.96
C SER A 72 -3.04 -9.96 0.55
N LEU A 73 -2.22 -9.10 1.15
CA LEU A 73 -2.31 -8.78 2.58
C LEU A 73 -3.60 -8.06 2.95
N GLU A 74 -4.03 -7.11 2.11
CA GLU A 74 -5.28 -6.38 2.29
C GLU A 74 -6.50 -7.32 2.22
N ASN A 75 -6.57 -8.18 1.21
CA ASN A 75 -7.62 -9.19 1.09
C ASN A 75 -7.62 -10.17 2.27
N ALA A 76 -6.45 -10.56 2.75
CA ALA A 76 -6.33 -11.48 3.87
C ALA A 76 -6.73 -10.83 5.22
N LEU A 77 -6.55 -9.51 5.36
CA LEU A 77 -7.06 -8.76 6.50
C LEU A 77 -8.60 -8.70 6.47
N LEU A 78 -9.19 -8.39 5.32
CA LEU A 78 -10.65 -8.39 5.17
C LEU A 78 -11.24 -9.79 5.37
N GLY A 79 -10.64 -10.85 4.82
CA GLY A 79 -11.11 -12.22 5.02
C GLY A 79 -11.05 -12.70 6.48
N ALA A 80 -10.20 -12.10 7.32
CA ALA A 80 -10.20 -12.40 8.75
C ALA A 80 -11.48 -11.94 9.46
N SER A 81 -12.27 -11.02 8.86
CA SER A 81 -13.54 -10.59 9.45
C SER A 81 -14.58 -11.69 9.52
N ASP A 82 -14.51 -12.68 8.63
CA ASP A 82 -15.53 -13.72 8.48
C ASP A 82 -15.66 -14.64 9.71
N ASN A 83 -14.62 -14.69 10.56
CA ASN A 83 -14.55 -15.60 11.70
C ASN A 83 -14.36 -14.88 13.05
N LEU A 84 -14.60 -13.57 13.12
CA LEU A 84 -14.38 -12.78 14.34
C LEU A 84 -15.18 -13.26 15.55
N ASP A 85 -16.40 -13.75 15.31
CA ASP A 85 -17.30 -14.20 16.38
C ASP A 85 -17.04 -15.65 16.84
N THR A 86 -16.14 -16.37 16.16
CA THR A 86 -15.92 -17.81 16.40
C THR A 86 -14.58 -18.06 17.08
N ALA A 87 -14.59 -18.14 18.42
CA ALA A 87 -13.39 -18.45 19.20
C ALA A 87 -12.90 -19.90 19.04
N GLN A 88 -13.83 -20.86 18.84
CA GLN A 88 -13.53 -22.28 18.67
C GLN A 88 -14.59 -22.94 17.77
N ALA A 89 -14.13 -23.74 16.81
CA ALA A 89 -14.98 -24.59 15.98
C ALA A 89 -14.39 -26.00 15.93
N ALA A 90 -15.05 -26.96 16.58
CA ALA A 90 -14.54 -28.32 16.78
C ALA A 90 -13.13 -28.32 17.41
N SER A 91 -12.15 -28.97 16.76
CA SER A 91 -10.75 -29.00 17.21
C SER A 91 -9.95 -27.75 16.83
N TRP A 92 -10.52 -26.82 16.05
CA TRP A 92 -9.84 -25.62 15.59
C TRP A 92 -9.99 -24.49 16.61
N GLN A 93 -8.87 -23.88 16.99
CA GLN A 93 -8.81 -22.70 17.86
C GLN A 93 -8.41 -21.47 17.05
N HIS A 94 -9.17 -20.39 17.19
CA HIS A 94 -8.90 -19.14 16.52
C HIS A 94 -7.68 -18.42 17.14
N ASN A 95 -6.84 -17.79 16.31
CA ASN A 95 -5.81 -16.88 16.80
C ASN A 95 -6.46 -15.54 17.16
N ALA A 96 -6.68 -15.30 18.46
CA ALA A 96 -7.28 -14.06 18.97
C ALA A 96 -6.52 -12.77 18.57
N LYS A 97 -5.26 -12.88 18.11
CA LYS A 97 -4.45 -11.74 17.62
C LYS A 97 -4.39 -11.66 16.10
N GLU A 98 -5.10 -12.50 15.35
CA GLU A 98 -4.97 -12.62 13.91
C GLU A 98 -5.15 -11.28 13.18
N VAL A 99 -6.21 -10.53 13.49
CA VAL A 99 -6.45 -9.22 12.86
C VAL A 99 -5.35 -8.22 13.20
N GLN A 100 -4.89 -8.22 14.45
CA GLN A 100 -3.79 -7.35 14.88
C GLN A 100 -2.49 -7.67 14.14
N ASP A 101 -2.12 -8.95 14.06
CA ASP A 101 -0.91 -9.43 13.40
C ASP A 101 -0.94 -9.14 11.89
N ARG A 102 -2.10 -9.36 11.25
CA ARG A 102 -2.30 -9.06 9.82
C ARG A 102 -2.24 -7.57 9.54
N THR A 103 -2.86 -6.74 10.39
CA THR A 103 -2.80 -5.27 10.30
C THR A 103 -1.37 -4.77 10.44
N ALA A 104 -0.62 -5.29 11.42
CA ALA A 104 0.77 -4.94 11.63
C ALA A 104 1.65 -5.34 10.43
N LEU A 105 1.47 -6.56 9.91
CA LEU A 105 2.20 -7.02 8.72
C LEU A 105 1.89 -6.15 7.49
N PHE A 106 0.62 -5.82 7.27
CA PHE A 106 0.21 -4.93 6.19
C PHE A 106 0.86 -3.54 6.31
N ALA A 107 0.86 -2.95 7.50
CA ALA A 107 1.52 -1.66 7.76
C ALA A 107 3.04 -1.72 7.49
N VAL A 108 3.72 -2.81 7.87
CA VAL A 108 5.16 -3.00 7.59
C VAL A 108 5.43 -3.00 6.08
N TRP A 109 4.64 -3.71 5.29
CA TRP A 109 4.82 -3.75 3.83
C TRP A 109 4.53 -2.40 3.17
N ARG A 110 3.53 -1.66 3.65
CA ARG A 110 3.26 -0.29 3.21
C ARG A 110 4.44 0.64 3.48
N ARG A 111 5.03 0.60 4.69
CA ARG A 111 6.24 1.38 5.03
C ARG A 111 7.45 0.98 4.19
N ARG A 112 7.60 -0.30 3.84
CA ARG A 112 8.66 -0.76 2.92
C ARG A 112 8.49 -0.18 1.52
N LEU A 113 7.26 -0.12 1.01
CA LEU A 113 6.96 0.57 -0.26
C LEU A 113 7.31 2.05 -0.19
N CYS A 114 6.89 2.76 0.88
CA CYS A 114 7.26 4.17 1.07
C CYS A 114 8.77 4.37 1.10
N SER A 115 9.49 3.48 1.82
CA SER A 115 10.95 3.52 1.91
C SER A 115 11.61 3.31 0.54
N PHE A 116 11.11 2.35 -0.25
CA PHE A 116 11.58 2.11 -1.62
C PHE A 116 11.38 3.34 -2.52
N LEU A 117 10.25 4.03 -2.38
CA LEU A 117 9.92 5.24 -3.14
C LEU A 117 10.59 6.51 -2.59
N GLY A 118 11.30 6.42 -1.46
CA GLY A 118 11.96 7.55 -0.82
C GLY A 118 10.99 8.61 -0.29
N VAL A 119 9.85 8.17 0.26
CA VAL A 119 8.82 9.03 0.85
C VAL A 119 8.50 8.61 2.28
N THR A 120 8.07 9.55 3.12
CA THR A 120 7.82 9.31 4.56
C THR A 120 6.52 8.55 4.86
N GLY A 121 5.64 8.39 3.87
CA GLY A 121 4.29 7.88 4.06
C GLY A 121 3.35 8.94 4.63
N GLY A 122 2.06 8.80 4.33
CA GLY A 122 1.00 9.68 4.80
C GLY A 122 0.70 9.52 6.29
N LEU A 123 -0.23 10.35 6.79
CA LEU A 123 -0.50 10.52 8.22
C LEU A 123 -0.84 9.21 8.95
N GLU A 124 -1.52 8.27 8.27
CA GLU A 124 -1.91 6.97 8.82
C GLU A 124 -0.71 6.05 9.10
N LEU A 125 0.39 6.21 8.36
CA LEU A 125 1.58 5.36 8.49
C LEU A 125 2.61 5.90 9.49
N GLN A 126 2.45 7.16 9.90
CA GLN A 126 3.32 7.85 10.85
C GLN A 126 3.00 7.42 12.29
N GLU A 127 4.04 7.30 13.10
CA GLU A 127 3.89 6.93 14.51
C GLU A 127 3.05 7.98 15.26
N GLY A 128 2.07 7.51 16.05
CA GLY A 128 1.24 8.38 16.92
C GLY A 128 -0.15 8.75 16.39
N ARG A 129 -0.50 8.40 15.16
CA ARG A 129 -1.89 8.53 14.62
C ARG A 129 -2.42 7.18 14.19
N ALA A 130 -2.79 6.35 15.16
CA ALA A 130 -3.49 5.09 14.89
C ALA A 130 -4.97 5.36 14.61
N VAL A 131 -5.50 4.72 13.56
CA VAL A 131 -6.95 4.45 13.51
C VAL A 131 -7.21 3.47 14.65
N VAL A 132 -7.91 3.95 15.68
CA VAL A 132 -8.29 3.10 16.82
C VAL A 132 -9.40 2.18 16.33
N ILE A 133 -9.16 0.87 16.42
CA ILE A 133 -10.11 -0.21 16.12
C ILE A 133 -10.69 -0.70 17.44
#